data_AF-A0A9D9ITC6-F1
#
_entry.id   AF-A0A9D9ITC6-F1
#
_cell.length_a   1.000
_cell.length_b   1.000
_cell.length_c   1.000
_cell.angle_alpha   90.00
_cell.angle_beta   90.00
_cell.angle_gamma   90.00
#
_symmetry.space_group_name_H-M   'P 1'
#
loop_
_entity.id
_entity.type
_entity.pdbx_description
1 polymer ?
#
loop_
_entity_poly.entity_id
_entity_poly.type
_entity_poly.pdbx_seq_one_letter_code
_entity_poly.pdbx_strand_id
1 'polypeptide(L)'
;MKTDLTKILSISGQNGLFLYISQARAGAIVEALADKKRSCFGMNSRLTTLADISIYTEEGETKLKEVFLKMKDVLGDADAPGPKSSADELKAFFEKALPDYDRSRFYVSHMKKVVDWYNTLKKYASLDFAEETEKEQETAEEEQK
;
A
#
# COMPACT_ATOMS: atom_id res chain seq x y z
N MET A 1 -17.47 5.24 2.63
CA MET A 1 -17.19 3.88 2.13
C MET A 1 -15.89 3.43 2.76
N LYS A 2 -15.81 2.18 3.24
CA LYS A 2 -14.57 1.65 3.83
C LYS A 2 -13.65 1.11 2.72
N THR A 3 -12.36 1.33 2.82
CA THR A 3 -11.36 0.81 1.89
C THR A 3 -10.82 -0.54 2.36
N ASP A 4 -10.88 -1.53 1.48
CA ASP A 4 -10.40 -2.89 1.73
C ASP A 4 -9.01 -3.06 1.11
N LEU A 5 -7.97 -3.07 1.96
CA LEU A 5 -6.57 -3.15 1.52
C LEU A 5 -6.19 -4.51 0.94
N THR A 6 -6.97 -5.56 1.19
CA THR A 6 -6.75 -6.89 0.58
C THR A 6 -6.99 -6.86 -0.94
N LYS A 7 -7.81 -5.90 -1.40
CA LYS A 7 -8.12 -5.71 -2.82
C LYS A 7 -7.30 -4.61 -3.47
N ILE A 8 -6.55 -3.83 -2.70
CA ILE A 8 -5.67 -2.79 -3.25
C ILE A 8 -4.28 -3.38 -3.48
N LEU A 9 -3.81 -3.28 -4.71
CA LEU A 9 -2.56 -3.85 -5.19
C LEU A 9 -1.55 -2.74 -5.50
N SER A 10 -0.31 -2.99 -5.11
CA SER A 10 0.87 -2.38 -5.71
C SER A 10 1.44 -3.33 -6.77
N ILE A 11 1.88 -2.79 -7.90
CA ILE A 11 2.45 -3.55 -9.01
C ILE A 11 3.86 -3.05 -9.26
N SER A 12 4.85 -3.93 -9.14
CA SER A 12 6.26 -3.55 -9.32
C SER A 12 6.49 -2.95 -10.72
N GLY A 13 7.13 -1.78 -10.77
CA GLY A 13 7.41 -1.05 -12.00
C GLY A 13 6.24 -0.24 -12.55
N GLN A 14 5.08 -0.25 -11.89
CA GLN A 14 3.96 0.64 -12.18
C GLN A 14 3.82 1.69 -11.08
N ASN A 15 3.36 2.88 -11.47
CA ASN A 15 3.06 3.95 -10.53
C ASN A 15 1.60 3.87 -10.09
N GLY A 16 1.33 4.25 -8.84
CA GLY A 16 -0.01 4.27 -8.28
C GLY A 16 -0.48 2.93 -7.73
N LEU A 17 -1.78 2.86 -7.49
CA LEU A 17 -2.48 1.74 -6.86
C LEU A 17 -3.60 1.23 -7.75
N PHE A 18 -3.85 -0.07 -7.66
CA PHE A 18 -4.79 -0.79 -8.50
C PHE A 18 -5.77 -1.59 -7.65
N LEU A 19 -7.05 -1.57 -7.98
CA LEU A 19 -8.07 -2.43 -7.40
C LEU A 19 -8.06 -3.77 -8.14
N TYR A 20 -7.97 -4.88 -7.42
CA TYR A 20 -8.20 -6.21 -7.97
C TYR A 20 -9.67 -6.37 -8.38
N ILE A 21 -9.91 -6.78 -9.63
CA ILE A 21 -11.26 -7.01 -10.16
C ILE A 21 -11.55 -8.50 -10.28
N SER A 22 -10.68 -9.24 -10.98
CA SER A 22 -10.87 -10.67 -11.21
C SER A 22 -9.60 -11.36 -11.71
N GLN A 23 -9.56 -12.68 -11.61
CA GLN A 23 -8.55 -13.51 -12.25
C GLN A 23 -8.74 -13.51 -13.78
N ALA A 24 -7.63 -13.56 -14.51
CA ALA A 24 -7.60 -13.80 -15.95
C ALA A 24 -6.80 -15.08 -16.25
N ARG A 25 -6.98 -15.64 -17.45
CA ARG A 25 -6.33 -16.89 -17.89
C ARG A 25 -4.81 -16.90 -17.73
N ALA A 26 -4.15 -15.74 -17.84
CA ALA A 26 -2.71 -15.61 -17.74
C ALA A 26 -2.28 -14.53 -16.73
N GLY A 27 -3.12 -14.21 -15.74
CA GLY A 27 -2.81 -13.15 -14.78
C GLY A 27 -4.03 -12.59 -14.04
N ALA A 28 -4.06 -11.27 -13.82
CA ALA A 28 -5.13 -10.59 -13.09
C ALA A 28 -5.63 -9.35 -13.85
N ILE A 29 -6.95 -9.15 -13.84
CA ILE A 29 -7.58 -7.91 -14.27
C ILE A 29 -7.65 -6.99 -13.07
N VAL A 30 -7.07 -5.80 -13.24
CA VAL A 30 -7.03 -4.76 -12.22
C VAL A 30 -7.54 -3.44 -12.79
N GLU A 31 -8.00 -2.56 -11.91
CA GLU A 31 -8.47 -1.22 -12.26
C GLU A 31 -7.63 -0.18 -11.53
N ALA A 32 -7.02 0.75 -12.25
CA ALA A 32 -6.24 1.81 -11.63
C ALA A 32 -7.16 2.74 -10.81
N LEU A 33 -6.79 3.04 -9.57
CA LEU A 33 -7.63 3.85 -8.69
C LEU A 33 -7.83 5.27 -9.23
N ALA A 34 -6.81 5.82 -9.87
CA ALA A 34 -6.74 7.22 -10.29
C ALA A 34 -7.59 7.54 -11.53
N ASP A 35 -7.58 6.67 -12.55
CA ASP A 35 -8.25 6.92 -13.84
C ASP A 35 -9.35 5.90 -14.17
N LYS A 36 -9.58 4.92 -13.28
CA LYS A 36 -10.56 3.84 -13.44
C LYS A 36 -10.36 3.00 -14.71
N LYS A 37 -9.16 3.04 -15.31
CA LYS A 37 -8.84 2.19 -16.46
C LYS A 37 -8.50 0.78 -16.03
N ARG A 38 -9.00 -0.18 -16.79
CA ARG A 38 -8.73 -1.60 -16.58
C ARG A 38 -7.53 -2.04 -17.39
N SER A 39 -6.67 -2.81 -16.75
CA SER A 39 -5.48 -3.40 -17.33
C SER A 39 -5.37 -4.86 -16.91
N CYS A 40 -4.76 -5.68 -17.74
CA CYS A 40 -4.44 -7.06 -17.41
C CYS A 40 -2.93 -7.17 -17.18
N PHE A 41 -2.54 -7.64 -16.00
CA PHE A 41 -1.14 -7.92 -15.69
C PHE A 41 -0.91 -9.42 -15.68
N GLY A 42 0.14 -9.86 -16.38
CA GLY A 42 0.47 -11.28 -16.50
C GLY A 42 1.01 -11.87 -15.19
N MET A 43 1.05 -13.19 -15.08
CA MET A 43 1.59 -13.92 -13.91
C MET A 43 3.02 -13.50 -13.52
N ASN A 44 3.81 -13.01 -14.47
CA ASN A 44 5.19 -12.57 -14.25
C ASN A 44 5.27 -11.21 -13.54
N SER A 45 4.14 -10.50 -13.42
CA SER A 45 4.04 -9.23 -12.73
C SER A 45 4.03 -9.47 -11.23
N ARG A 46 4.88 -8.76 -10.49
CA ARG A 46 4.88 -8.83 -9.02
C ARG A 46 3.75 -7.97 -8.48
N LEU A 47 2.62 -8.62 -8.25
CA LEU A 47 1.43 -8.05 -7.62
C LEU A 47 1.55 -8.27 -6.10
N THR A 48 1.35 -7.23 -5.30
CA THR A 48 1.38 -7.33 -3.84
C THR A 48 0.21 -6.56 -3.28
N THR A 49 -0.58 -7.16 -2.38
CA THR A 49 -1.67 -6.46 -1.71
C THR A 49 -1.11 -5.49 -0.68
N LEU A 50 -1.80 -4.38 -0.43
CA LEU A 50 -1.38 -3.44 0.60
C LEU A 50 -1.56 -4.01 2.01
N ALA A 51 -2.43 -5.01 2.19
CA ALA A 51 -2.62 -5.75 3.44
C ALA A 51 -1.41 -6.65 3.81
N ASP A 52 -0.72 -7.18 2.79
CA ASP A 52 0.46 -8.02 2.98
C ASP A 52 1.72 -7.21 3.32
N ILE A 53 1.71 -5.90 3.06
CA ILE A 53 2.86 -5.03 3.30
C ILE A 53 2.93 -4.63 4.78
N SER A 54 4.09 -4.85 5.38
CA SER A 54 4.46 -4.41 6.72
C SER A 54 5.74 -3.58 6.69
N ILE A 55 5.91 -2.71 7.69
CA ILE A 55 7.13 -1.96 7.95
C ILE A 55 7.77 -2.54 9.19
N TYR A 56 9.06 -2.91 9.09
CA TYR A 56 9.83 -3.35 10.24
C TYR A 56 9.97 -2.23 11.27
N THR A 57 9.70 -2.55 12.52
CA THR A 57 9.90 -1.69 13.68
C THR A 57 10.84 -2.37 14.67
N GLU A 58 11.30 -1.64 15.69
CA GLU A 58 12.15 -2.20 16.75
C GLU A 58 11.46 -3.37 17.48
N GLU A 59 10.13 -3.35 17.55
CA GLU A 59 9.32 -4.39 18.20
C GLU A 59 8.86 -5.51 17.26
N GLY A 60 9.17 -5.42 15.96
CA GLY A 60 8.82 -6.44 14.97
C GLY A 60 8.35 -5.84 13.64
N GLU A 61 7.04 -5.92 13.38
CA GLU A 61 6.45 -5.47 12.12
C GLU A 61 5.11 -4.75 12.38
N THR A 62 4.94 -3.59 11.76
CA THR A 62 3.68 -2.83 11.77
C THR A 62 3.02 -2.93 10.41
N LYS A 63 1.74 -3.31 10.37
CA LYS A 63 0.97 -3.42 9.11
C LYS A 63 0.75 -2.05 8.48
N LEU A 64 0.75 -1.99 7.15
CA LEU A 64 0.60 -0.73 6.42
C LEU A 64 -0.72 0.00 6.75
N LYS A 65 -1.77 -0.76 7.06
CA LYS A 65 -3.04 -0.23 7.60
C LYS A 65 -2.82 0.67 8.82
N GLU A 66 -2.09 0.18 9.82
CA GLU A 66 -1.81 0.92 11.05
C GLU A 66 -0.91 2.11 10.79
N VAL A 67 0.09 1.95 9.91
CA VAL A 67 0.96 3.05 9.49
C VAL A 67 0.14 4.18 8.87
N PHE A 68 -0.80 3.87 7.97
CA PHE A 68 -1.67 4.90 7.37
C PHE A 68 -2.58 5.57 8.39
N LEU A 69 -3.06 4.86 9.40
CA LEU A 69 -3.83 5.46 10.49
C LEU A 69 -2.96 6.41 11.32
N LYS A 70 -1.76 5.99 11.73
CA LYS A 70 -0.80 6.86 12.43
C LYS A 70 -0.44 8.10 11.59
N MET A 71 -0.25 7.94 10.28
CA MET A 71 -0.04 9.05 9.35
C MET A 71 -1.24 10.01 9.31
N LYS A 72 -2.47 9.47 9.27
CA LYS A 72 -3.71 10.26 9.31
C LYS A 72 -3.83 11.04 10.62
N ASP A 73 -3.45 10.46 11.74
CA ASP A 73 -3.50 11.13 13.05
C ASP A 73 -2.52 12.31 13.12
N VAL A 74 -1.33 12.18 12.51
CA VAL A 74 -0.33 13.26 12.44
C VAL A 74 -0.72 14.36 11.45
N LEU A 75 -1.32 13.98 10.31
CA LEU A 75 -1.66 14.92 9.23
C LEU A 75 -3.05 15.56 9.39
N GLY A 76 -3.97 14.90 10.11
CA GLY A 76 -5.39 15.24 10.09
C GLY A 76 -5.93 15.21 8.66
N ASP A 77 -6.47 16.34 8.22
CA ASP A 77 -6.99 16.53 6.86
C ASP A 77 -5.92 16.98 5.84
N ALA A 78 -4.66 17.16 6.25
CA ALA A 78 -3.58 17.55 5.35
C ALA A 78 -3.11 16.38 4.46
N ASP A 79 -2.54 16.69 3.31
CA ASP A 79 -1.90 15.69 2.44
C ASP A 79 -0.52 15.32 2.98
N ALA A 80 -0.09 14.08 2.74
CA ALA A 80 1.25 13.64 3.10
C ALA A 80 2.30 14.34 2.22
N PRO A 81 3.57 14.45 2.69
CA PRO A 81 4.67 14.97 1.89
C PRO A 81 4.71 14.33 0.50
N GLY A 82 4.94 15.14 -0.53
CA GLY A 82 4.90 14.67 -1.90
C GLY A 82 6.05 13.70 -2.24
N PRO A 83 5.95 12.95 -3.36
CA PRO A 83 7.04 12.06 -3.80
C PRO A 83 8.34 12.82 -4.16
N LYS A 84 8.26 14.15 -4.32
CA LYS A 84 9.40 15.05 -4.55
C LYS A 84 9.98 15.66 -3.27
N SER A 85 9.40 15.37 -2.10
CA SER A 85 9.92 15.83 -0.82
C SER A 85 11.34 15.31 -0.58
N SER A 86 12.11 16.06 0.21
CA SER A 86 13.49 15.73 0.52
C SER A 86 13.57 14.47 1.40
N ALA A 87 14.72 13.81 1.40
CA ALA A 87 14.93 12.63 2.25
C ALA A 87 14.74 12.96 3.73
N ASP A 88 15.20 14.13 4.16
CA ASP A 88 15.13 14.57 5.55
C ASP A 88 13.69 14.92 5.97
N GLU A 89 12.91 15.52 5.07
CA GLU A 89 11.49 15.80 5.29
C GLU A 89 10.68 14.51 5.47
N LEU A 90 10.93 13.50 4.63
CA LEU A 90 10.28 12.20 4.73
C LEU A 90 10.66 11.49 6.03
N LYS A 91 11.94 11.47 6.39
CA LYS A 91 12.39 10.88 7.65
C LYS A 91 11.78 11.57 8.85
N ALA A 92 11.80 12.90 8.89
CA ALA A 92 11.20 13.67 9.99
C ALA A 92 9.68 13.44 10.10
N PHE A 93 9.00 13.23 8.97
CA PHE A 93 7.60 12.87 8.95
C PHE A 93 7.37 11.47 9.55
N PHE A 94 8.11 10.46 9.09
CA PHE A 94 7.96 9.10 9.61
C PHE A 94 8.46 8.94 11.05
N GLU A 95 9.39 9.77 11.53
CA GLU A 95 9.76 9.81 12.95
C GLU A 95 8.62 10.30 13.83
N LYS A 96 7.73 11.15 13.31
CA LYS A 96 6.52 11.58 14.01
C LYS A 96 5.40 10.54 13.94
N ALA A 97 5.21 9.95 12.75
CA ALA A 97 4.12 8.99 12.52
C ALA A 97 4.43 7.57 13.02
N LEU A 98 5.69 7.15 13.02
CA LEU A 98 6.11 5.79 13.39
C LEU A 98 7.50 5.86 14.06
N PRO A 99 7.63 6.43 15.27
CA PRO A 99 8.94 6.71 15.88
C PRO A 99 9.86 5.49 16.03
N ASP A 100 9.27 4.29 16.08
CA ASP A 100 9.89 2.98 16.27
C ASP A 100 10.25 2.25 14.97
N TYR A 101 10.18 2.90 13.79
CA TYR A 101 10.53 2.25 12.53
C TYR A 101 12.03 1.89 12.43
N ASP A 102 12.35 0.74 11.83
CA ASP A 102 13.73 0.33 11.58
C ASP A 102 14.35 1.17 10.46
N ARG A 103 15.22 2.11 10.86
CA ARG A 103 15.93 3.04 9.96
C ARG A 103 16.86 2.35 8.97
N SER A 104 17.29 1.12 9.24
CA SER A 104 18.18 0.34 8.38
C SER A 104 17.45 -0.39 7.25
N ARG A 105 16.14 -0.66 7.44
CA ARG A 105 15.29 -1.39 6.49
C ARG A 105 14.26 -0.52 5.79
N PHE A 106 13.85 0.57 6.42
CA PHE A 106 12.89 1.51 5.83
C PHE A 106 13.59 2.60 5.03
N TYR A 107 14.02 2.26 3.81
CA TYR A 107 14.71 3.18 2.92
C TYR A 107 13.81 4.34 2.46
N VAL A 108 14.44 5.47 2.09
CA VAL A 108 13.74 6.67 1.59
C VAL A 108 12.88 6.36 0.35
N SER A 109 13.29 5.41 -0.50
CA SER A 109 12.49 4.96 -1.64
C SER A 109 11.18 4.27 -1.22
N HIS A 110 11.19 3.52 -0.11
CA HIS A 110 9.98 2.94 0.48
C HIS A 110 9.11 4.02 1.10
N MET A 111 9.71 4.97 1.86
CA MET A 111 9.01 6.12 2.42
C MET A 111 8.25 6.90 1.34
N LYS A 112 8.91 7.17 0.19
CA LYS A 112 8.29 7.82 -0.98
C LYS A 112 7.10 7.05 -1.53
N LYS A 113 7.18 5.72 -1.59
CA LYS A 113 6.06 4.87 -2.03
C LYS A 113 4.89 4.93 -1.04
N VAL A 114 5.17 4.85 0.25
CA VAL A 114 4.13 4.87 1.30
C VAL A 114 3.37 6.19 1.29
N VAL A 115 4.06 7.34 1.18
CA VAL A 115 3.37 8.65 1.10
C VAL A 115 2.57 8.82 -0.20
N ASP A 116 3.07 8.30 -1.32
CA ASP A 116 2.35 8.31 -2.60
C ASP A 116 1.08 7.45 -2.53
N TRP A 117 1.17 6.28 -1.92
CA TRP A 117 0.01 5.40 -1.68
C TRP A 117 -1.01 6.04 -0.76
N TYR A 118 -0.57 6.66 0.35
CA TYR A 118 -1.45 7.39 1.27
C TYR A 118 -2.23 8.48 0.53
N ASN A 119 -1.53 9.33 -0.24
CA ASN A 119 -2.16 10.40 -1.01
C ASN A 119 -3.11 9.84 -2.09
N THR A 120 -2.75 8.74 -2.73
CA THR A 120 -3.61 8.07 -3.72
C THR A 120 -4.88 7.52 -3.08
N LEU A 121 -4.78 6.87 -1.91
CA LEU A 121 -5.92 6.35 -1.17
C LEU A 121 -6.82 7.49 -0.68
N LYS A 122 -6.24 8.55 -0.13
CA LYS A 122 -6.99 9.73 0.31
C LYS A 122 -7.77 10.39 -0.84
N LYS A 123 -7.19 10.46 -2.03
CA LYS A 123 -7.78 11.15 -3.18
C LYS A 123 -8.81 10.31 -3.94
N TYR A 124 -8.60 9.01 -4.08
CA TYR A 124 -9.38 8.15 -4.98
C TYR A 124 -10.15 7.02 -4.27
N ALA A 125 -9.96 6.88 -2.96
CA ALA A 125 -10.60 5.89 -2.10
C ALA A 125 -10.97 6.54 -0.75
N SER A 126 -10.73 5.84 0.36
CA SER A 126 -10.92 6.33 1.73
C SER A 126 -9.74 5.89 2.60
N LEU A 127 -9.44 6.67 3.64
CA LEU A 127 -8.51 6.28 4.71
C LEU A 127 -9.23 5.58 5.88
N ASP A 128 -10.54 5.34 5.74
CA ASP A 128 -11.29 4.50 6.67
C ASP A 128 -11.22 3.06 6.19
N PHE A 129 -10.38 2.26 6.82
CA PHE A 129 -10.14 0.89 6.38
C PHE A 129 -11.19 -0.08 6.92
N ALA A 130 -11.54 -1.07 6.10
CA ALA A 130 -12.31 -2.22 6.57
C ALA A 130 -11.49 -3.01 7.60
N GLU A 131 -12.17 -3.67 8.54
CA GLU A 131 -11.52 -4.73 9.31
C GLU A 131 -11.16 -5.84 8.33
N GLU A 132 -9.97 -6.41 8.50
CA GLU A 132 -9.59 -7.64 7.82
C GLU A 132 -10.48 -8.72 8.43
N THR A 133 -11.74 -8.80 8.01
CA THR A 133 -12.53 -10.00 8.25
C THR A 133 -11.79 -11.09 7.50
N GLU A 134 -11.23 -12.04 8.24
CA GLU A 134 -10.73 -13.32 7.76
C GLU A 134 -11.74 -13.89 6.75
N LYS A 135 -11.50 -13.63 5.47
CA LYS A 135 -12.20 -14.25 4.37
C LYS A 135 -11.13 -14.78 3.45
N GLU A 136 -10.95 -16.08 3.61
CA GLU A 136 -10.17 -17.02 2.82
C GLU A 136 -8.95 -16.45 2.10
N GLN A 137 -7.79 -16.76 2.69
CA GLN A 137 -6.68 -17.32 1.92
C GLN A 137 -7.20 -18.48 1.06
N GLU A 138 -7.67 -18.23 -0.15
CA GLU A 138 -7.92 -19.30 -1.12
C GLU A 138 -7.67 -18.82 -2.54
N THR A 139 -6.46 -18.31 -2.83
CA THR A 139 -5.90 -18.38 -4.20
C THR A 139 -4.38 -18.24 -4.20
N ALA A 140 -3.65 -19.18 -3.61
CA ALA A 140 -2.22 -19.35 -3.89
C ALA A 140 -1.69 -20.71 -3.42
N GLU A 141 -2.33 -21.80 -3.83
CA GLU A 141 -1.67 -23.11 -3.78
C GLU A 141 -2.01 -23.87 -5.07
N GLU A 142 -1.15 -23.70 -6.08
CA GLU A 142 -0.82 -24.80 -6.97
C GLU A 142 0.63 -24.58 -7.46
N GLU A 143 1.54 -24.97 -6.58
CA GLU A 143 2.95 -25.17 -6.88
C GLU A 143 3.10 -26.56 -7.55
N GLN A 144 3.83 -26.57 -8.67
CA GLN A 144 4.63 -27.68 -9.20
C GLN A 144 3.94 -29.01 -9.58
N LYS A 145 3.81 -29.21 -10.90
CA LYS A 145 4.22 -30.48 -11.52
C LYS A 145 4.83 -30.25 -12.90
#